data_AF-A0A8S9WL86-F1
#
_entry.id   AF-A0A8S9WL86-F1
#
_cell.length_a   1.000
_cell.length_b   1.000
_cell.length_c   1.000
_cell.angle_alpha   90.00
_cell.angle_beta   90.00
_cell.angle_gamma   90.00
#
_symmetry.space_group_name_H-M   'P 1'
#
loop_
_entity.id
_entity.type
_entity.pdbx_description
1 polymer ?
#
loop_
_entity_poly.entity_id
_entity_poly.type
_entity_poly.pdbx_seq_one_letter_code
_entity_poly.pdbx_strand_id
1 'polypeptide(L)'
;KAKEYVDKREKLSRKRRWAQLDEEVAYTKKDLDRDVVNPSQIRNIIRTFKNKLPELFPGRDEVPKTLIFAKSDSHADDIIHIVREEFDEGNEFCKKVTYKTEEDPKSLLAQFRNAYNPRIAVTVDMISTGTDVKPLECLLFMRDVKSKNYFEQMKGRGTRTFGFDDLRKVTPSTVSAKTHFVIVDAVGVTKSVKTDSRPLERKRATPMKELLNAVTMGAQDEDLFMSLASRLARLANQLTAKEKGIFEEKARGKTINQTVKDLLNAYDPDSIEEKADVQKMANPERTETEAQEQAKELLNKTASSTFNGELNDYIENVRRVHEQIIDTVNIDTVTKVEWGKDAVDKAGEMVKDFYEYLKAHKDEITALRIFYDQPYKLRELTFSMIKEVLEKLKADKPVLAPLHVWQAYEQLETVNGKSPKNELVALVSLIRRVTGIDAQLTAYDKTVDRNFRNWVFEKQAGALKFNEEQMNWLRMIKEHIATSFHIELEDLDYTPFDAYGGRGKMWQLFGDGMDTVISEMNEALVV
;
A
#
# COMPACT_ATOMS: atom_id res chain seq x y z
N LYS A 1 -19.41 26.77 29.31
CA LYS A 1 -18.67 25.89 30.24
C LYS A 1 -18.90 24.47 29.77
N ALA A 2 -17.97 23.92 28.99
CA ALA A 2 -18.13 22.60 28.38
C ALA A 2 -18.34 21.53 29.46
N LYS A 3 -19.42 20.75 29.32
CA LYS A 3 -19.76 19.60 30.17
C LYS A 3 -19.57 18.33 29.32
N GLU A 4 -18.37 18.14 28.79
CA GLU A 4 -18.07 17.00 27.93
C GLU A 4 -17.29 15.95 28.74
N TYR A 5 -17.80 14.72 28.69
CA TYR A 5 -17.17 13.57 29.29
C TYR A 5 -16.27 12.92 28.22
N VAL A 6 -14.99 12.77 28.52
CA VAL A 6 -14.04 12.07 27.64
C VAL A 6 -13.52 10.82 28.35
N ASP A 7 -13.26 9.78 27.58
CA ASP A 7 -12.73 8.52 28.10
C ASP A 7 -11.20 8.67 28.21
N LYS A 8 -10.65 8.55 29.43
CA LYS A 8 -9.20 8.50 29.63
C LYS A 8 -8.78 7.05 29.76
N ARG A 9 -7.80 6.65 28.95
CA ARG A 9 -7.28 5.27 28.93
C ARG A 9 -5.82 5.22 29.36
N GLU A 10 -5.54 4.38 30.34
CA GLU A 10 -4.17 4.05 30.73
C GLU A 10 -3.53 3.14 29.66
N LYS A 11 -2.39 3.56 29.10
CA LYS A 11 -1.71 2.90 27.96
C LYS A 11 -1.34 1.42 28.19
N LEU A 12 -1.07 1.01 29.42
CA LEU A 12 -0.63 -0.35 29.75
C LEU A 12 -1.74 -1.24 30.30
N SER A 13 -2.60 -0.71 31.18
CA SER A 13 -3.63 -1.50 31.87
C SER A 13 -4.97 -1.57 31.11
N ARG A 14 -5.16 -0.68 30.12
CA ARG A 14 -6.42 -0.49 29.37
C ARG A 14 -7.63 -0.15 30.24
N LYS A 15 -7.45 0.18 31.53
CA LYS A 15 -8.54 0.65 32.37
C LYS A 15 -9.04 1.99 31.86
N ARG A 16 -10.33 2.03 31.54
CA ARG A 16 -11.07 3.22 31.13
C ARG A 16 -11.57 3.93 32.38
N ARG A 17 -11.32 5.24 32.48
CA ARG A 17 -11.85 6.06 33.56
C ARG A 17 -12.61 7.23 32.95
N TRP A 18 -13.85 7.38 33.41
CA TRP A 18 -14.68 8.53 33.12
C TRP A 18 -14.08 9.75 33.84
N ALA A 19 -13.69 10.75 33.07
CA ALA A 19 -13.24 12.04 33.60
C ALA A 19 -14.00 13.15 32.90
N GLN A 20 -14.63 14.01 33.70
CA GLN A 20 -15.19 15.26 33.21
C GLN A 20 -14.02 16.22 32.97
N LEU A 21 -13.93 16.81 31.78
CA LEU A 21 -12.92 17.83 31.51
C LEU A 21 -13.32 19.13 32.19
N ASP A 22 -12.39 19.72 32.94
CA ASP A 22 -12.59 21.02 33.59
C ASP A 22 -12.46 22.19 32.59
N GLU A 23 -11.79 21.98 31.44
CA GLU A 23 -11.56 22.95 30.37
C GLU A 23 -11.60 22.29 28.97
N GLU A 24 -11.93 23.07 27.91
CA GLU A 24 -11.89 22.59 26.52
C GLU A 24 -10.45 22.30 26.07
N VAL A 25 -10.16 21.05 25.70
CA VAL A 25 -8.83 20.63 25.23
C VAL A 25 -8.74 20.86 23.73
N ALA A 26 -8.17 21.99 23.33
CA ALA A 26 -7.78 22.22 21.93
C ALA A 26 -6.53 21.40 21.60
N TYR A 27 -6.65 20.43 20.68
CA TYR A 27 -5.52 19.62 20.23
C TYR A 27 -5.18 19.90 18.76
N THR A 28 -3.89 19.83 18.43
CA THR A 28 -3.41 20.04 17.05
C THR A 28 -3.29 18.72 16.29
N LYS A 29 -3.09 18.78 14.97
CA LYS A 29 -2.79 17.61 14.13
C LYS A 29 -1.59 16.78 14.64
N LYS A 30 -0.67 17.37 15.41
CA LYS A 30 0.51 16.70 15.96
C LYS A 30 0.21 15.90 17.24
N ASP A 31 -0.89 16.23 17.91
CA ASP A 31 -1.29 15.61 19.19
C ASP A 31 -2.22 14.40 18.95
N LEU A 32 -2.85 14.35 17.77
CA LEU A 32 -3.63 13.23 17.26
C LEU A 32 -2.76 11.95 17.10
N ASP A 33 -3.23 10.87 17.69
CA ASP A 33 -2.62 9.54 17.85
C ASP A 33 -1.35 9.46 18.71
N ARG A 34 -0.94 10.58 19.34
CA ARG A 34 0.13 10.61 20.35
C ARG A 34 -0.45 10.76 21.75
N ASP A 35 -1.21 11.83 21.94
CA ASP A 35 -1.79 12.24 23.22
C ASP A 35 -3.32 12.20 23.17
N VAL A 36 -3.93 12.25 21.97
CA VAL A 36 -5.37 12.09 21.74
C VAL A 36 -5.61 10.97 20.72
N VAL A 37 -6.37 9.94 21.04
CA VAL A 37 -6.78 8.90 20.07
C VAL A 37 -8.22 9.17 19.65
N ASN A 38 -8.48 9.25 18.35
CA ASN A 38 -9.83 9.35 17.82
C ASN A 38 -10.21 8.05 17.08
N PRO A 39 -10.97 7.13 17.70
CA PRO A 39 -11.38 5.89 17.07
C PRO A 39 -12.19 6.08 15.79
N SER A 40 -12.92 7.20 15.67
CA SER A 40 -13.71 7.49 14.46
C SER A 40 -12.82 7.72 13.24
N GLN A 41 -11.64 8.32 13.41
CA GLN A 41 -10.67 8.49 12.33
C GLN A 41 -10.15 7.15 11.82
N ILE A 42 -9.69 6.27 12.72
CA ILE A 42 -9.22 4.93 12.35
C ILE A 42 -10.34 4.18 11.63
N ARG A 43 -11.57 4.22 12.18
CA ARG A 43 -12.76 3.60 11.58
C ARG A 43 -13.06 4.12 10.19
N ASN A 44 -13.03 5.43 10.00
CA ASN A 44 -13.29 6.04 8.70
C ASN A 44 -12.24 5.67 7.65
N ILE A 45 -10.96 5.62 8.03
CA ILE A 45 -9.87 5.18 7.14
C ILE A 45 -10.09 3.74 6.72
N ILE A 46 -10.34 2.84 7.68
CA ILE A 46 -10.52 1.41 7.42
C ILE A 46 -11.80 1.15 6.62
N ARG A 47 -12.90 1.80 6.95
CA ARG A 47 -14.17 1.72 6.20
C ARG A 47 -14.01 2.20 4.77
N THR A 48 -13.34 3.32 4.57
CA THR A 48 -13.07 3.87 3.23
C THR A 48 -12.18 2.92 2.43
N PHE A 49 -11.13 2.39 3.06
CA PHE A 49 -10.28 1.38 2.45
C PHE A 49 -11.10 0.16 2.02
N LYS A 50 -11.93 -0.41 2.91
CA LYS A 50 -12.83 -1.53 2.59
C LYS A 50 -13.73 -1.22 1.39
N ASN A 51 -14.40 -0.07 1.41
CA ASN A 51 -15.32 0.33 0.33
C ASN A 51 -14.62 0.55 -1.01
N LYS A 52 -13.34 0.92 -1.00
CA LYS A 52 -12.54 1.15 -2.21
C LYS A 52 -11.79 -0.09 -2.70
N LEU A 53 -11.77 -1.20 -1.96
CA LEU A 53 -11.12 -2.43 -2.40
C LEU A 53 -11.53 -2.90 -3.81
N PRO A 54 -12.83 -2.87 -4.21
CA PRO A 54 -13.22 -3.28 -5.57
C PRO A 54 -12.66 -2.38 -6.68
N GLU A 55 -12.39 -1.11 -6.37
CA GLU A 55 -11.78 -0.15 -7.30
C GLU A 55 -10.26 -0.31 -7.33
N LEU A 56 -9.63 -0.53 -6.16
CA LEU A 56 -8.19 -0.72 -6.05
C LEU A 56 -7.73 -2.06 -6.64
N PHE A 57 -8.58 -3.08 -6.56
CA PHE A 57 -8.29 -4.44 -6.98
C PHE A 57 -9.51 -5.06 -7.70
N PRO A 58 -9.77 -4.65 -8.96
CA PRO A 58 -10.93 -5.10 -9.70
C PRO A 58 -10.90 -6.62 -9.91
N GLY A 59 -12.07 -7.26 -9.73
CA GLY A 59 -12.24 -8.71 -9.91
C GLY A 59 -11.64 -9.58 -8.82
N ARG A 60 -11.25 -9.01 -7.67
CA ARG A 60 -10.86 -9.77 -6.48
C ARG A 60 -12.05 -9.94 -5.52
N ASP A 61 -12.20 -11.15 -4.99
CA ASP A 61 -13.25 -11.47 -4.01
C ASP A 61 -12.73 -11.25 -2.58
N GLU A 62 -11.48 -11.66 -2.30
CA GLU A 62 -10.83 -11.44 -1.00
C GLU A 62 -9.92 -10.20 -0.98
N VAL A 63 -9.75 -9.63 0.21
CA VAL A 63 -8.79 -8.55 0.47
C VAL A 63 -7.38 -9.02 0.10
N PRO A 64 -6.65 -8.37 -0.81
CA PRO A 64 -5.26 -8.74 -1.10
C PRO A 64 -4.37 -8.65 0.15
N LYS A 65 -3.23 -9.35 0.15
CA LYS A 65 -2.31 -9.31 1.30
C LYS A 65 -1.90 -7.87 1.58
N THR A 66 -2.33 -7.37 2.74
CA THR A 66 -2.23 -5.96 3.11
C THR A 66 -1.43 -5.79 4.38
N LEU A 67 -0.53 -4.82 4.36
CA LEU A 67 0.30 -4.46 5.51
C LEU A 67 -0.01 -3.04 5.96
N ILE A 68 -0.43 -2.88 7.20
CA ILE A 68 -0.74 -1.58 7.81
C ILE A 68 0.40 -1.14 8.72
N PHE A 69 0.88 0.09 8.51
CA PHE A 69 1.91 0.71 9.34
C PHE A 69 1.31 1.60 10.42
N ALA A 70 1.35 1.12 11.66
CA ALA A 70 0.82 1.78 12.85
C ALA A 70 1.89 2.62 13.57
N LYS A 71 1.47 3.71 14.21
CA LYS A 71 2.36 4.66 14.93
C LYS A 71 3.01 4.05 16.18
N SER A 72 2.28 3.23 16.91
CA SER A 72 2.69 2.63 18.18
C SER A 72 2.00 1.29 18.39
N ASP A 73 2.41 0.52 19.38
CA ASP A 73 1.80 -0.78 19.70
C ASP A 73 0.32 -0.64 20.09
N SER A 74 -0.01 0.39 20.89
CA SER A 74 -1.40 0.71 21.22
C SER A 74 -2.22 1.07 20.00
N HIS A 75 -1.66 1.86 19.07
CA HIS A 75 -2.36 2.19 17.83
C HIS A 75 -2.57 0.95 16.96
N ALA A 76 -1.61 0.01 16.93
CA ALA A 76 -1.76 -1.25 16.22
C ALA A 76 -2.93 -2.09 16.77
N ASP A 77 -3.09 -2.14 18.10
CA ASP A 77 -4.23 -2.84 18.72
C ASP A 77 -5.57 -2.19 18.36
N ASP A 78 -5.65 -0.86 18.39
CA ASP A 78 -6.87 -0.11 18.02
C ASP A 78 -7.23 -0.35 16.54
N ILE A 79 -6.25 -0.35 15.64
CA ILE A 79 -6.44 -0.68 14.22
C ILE A 79 -6.97 -2.11 14.05
N ILE A 80 -6.37 -3.09 14.74
CA ILE A 80 -6.78 -4.49 14.61
C ILE A 80 -8.22 -4.69 15.04
N HIS A 81 -8.62 -4.07 16.16
CA HIS A 81 -9.99 -4.15 16.65
C HIS A 81 -10.97 -3.59 15.62
N ILE A 82 -10.69 -2.39 15.10
CA ILE A 82 -11.54 -1.72 14.12
C ILE A 82 -11.57 -2.45 12.78
N VAL A 83 -10.43 -3.00 12.33
CA VAL A 83 -10.38 -3.83 11.12
C VAL A 83 -11.29 -5.03 11.25
N ARG A 84 -11.24 -5.75 12.38
CA ARG A 84 -12.11 -6.91 12.61
C ARG A 84 -13.59 -6.52 12.63
N GLU A 85 -13.94 -5.42 13.27
CA GLU A 85 -15.32 -4.91 13.28
C GLU A 85 -15.80 -4.50 11.89
N GLU A 86 -15.02 -3.70 11.16
CA GLU A 86 -15.44 -3.15 9.87
C GLU A 86 -15.44 -4.21 8.76
N PHE A 87 -14.56 -5.21 8.83
CA PHE A 87 -14.55 -6.34 7.90
C PHE A 87 -15.52 -7.46 8.29
N ASP A 88 -16.04 -7.47 9.52
CA ASP A 88 -16.84 -8.56 10.09
C ASP A 88 -16.05 -9.88 10.11
N GLU A 89 -14.79 -9.81 10.56
CA GLU A 89 -13.80 -10.88 10.41
C GLU A 89 -13.08 -11.19 11.72
N GLY A 90 -12.59 -12.44 11.84
CA GLY A 90 -12.02 -12.98 13.07
C GLY A 90 -10.55 -12.65 13.34
N ASN A 91 -10.00 -13.25 14.41
CA ASN A 91 -8.60 -13.10 14.82
C ASN A 91 -7.61 -13.61 13.76
N GLU A 92 -8.01 -14.60 12.95
CA GLU A 92 -7.17 -15.17 11.89
C GLU A 92 -7.01 -14.22 10.70
N PHE A 93 -7.98 -13.35 10.44
CA PHE A 93 -7.98 -12.45 9.28
C PHE A 93 -6.97 -11.30 9.44
N CYS A 94 -6.94 -10.68 10.63
CA CYS A 94 -6.06 -9.55 10.92
C CYS A 94 -5.21 -9.82 12.16
N LYS A 95 -3.87 -9.84 12.01
CA LYS A 95 -2.93 -10.11 13.11
C LYS A 95 -1.88 -9.02 13.30
N LYS A 96 -1.42 -8.88 14.55
CA LYS A 96 -0.34 -7.96 14.94
C LYS A 96 1.02 -8.61 14.72
N VAL A 97 1.95 -7.92 14.05
CA VAL A 97 3.35 -8.36 13.89
C VAL A 97 4.27 -7.42 14.67
N THR A 98 4.57 -7.79 15.92
CA THR A 98 5.43 -7.02 16.85
C THR A 98 6.32 -7.94 17.70
N TYR A 99 7.35 -7.39 18.34
CA TYR A 99 8.27 -8.14 19.21
C TYR A 99 7.65 -8.69 20.50
N LYS A 100 6.40 -8.31 20.83
CA LYS A 100 5.74 -8.59 22.13
C LYS A 100 4.45 -9.40 21.99
N THR A 101 4.38 -10.33 21.05
CA THR A 101 3.24 -11.26 20.92
C THR A 101 3.54 -12.59 21.59
N GLU A 102 2.48 -13.26 22.05
CA GLU A 102 2.55 -14.63 22.59
C GLU A 102 2.92 -15.66 21.50
N GLU A 103 2.53 -15.40 20.24
CA GLU A 103 2.94 -16.19 19.07
C GLU A 103 4.32 -15.74 18.53
N ASP A 104 5.13 -16.71 18.11
CA ASP A 104 6.43 -16.48 17.45
C ASP A 104 6.25 -15.65 16.16
N PRO A 105 6.82 -14.43 16.09
CA PRO A 105 6.68 -13.56 14.93
C PRO A 105 7.18 -14.16 13.61
N LYS A 106 8.14 -15.09 13.65
CA LYS A 106 8.62 -15.77 12.44
C LYS A 106 7.56 -16.70 11.87
N SER A 107 6.88 -17.47 12.73
CA SER A 107 5.76 -18.32 12.36
C SER A 107 4.62 -17.51 11.74
N LEU A 108 4.24 -16.38 12.37
CA LEU A 108 3.19 -15.51 11.84
C LEU A 108 3.54 -14.92 10.47
N LEU A 109 4.80 -14.51 10.26
CA LEU A 109 5.27 -14.01 8.97
C LEU A 109 5.31 -15.11 7.91
N ALA A 110 5.65 -16.35 8.28
CA ALA A 110 5.59 -17.50 7.38
C ALA A 110 4.14 -17.80 6.97
N GLN A 111 3.18 -17.73 7.91
CA GLN A 111 1.75 -17.85 7.62
C GLN A 111 1.29 -16.72 6.70
N PHE A 112 1.64 -15.48 7.01
CA PHE A 112 1.26 -14.32 6.19
C PHE A 112 1.77 -14.45 4.75
N ARG A 113 2.95 -15.05 4.56
CA ARG A 113 3.56 -15.32 3.26
C ARG A 113 2.93 -16.50 2.50
N ASN A 114 2.63 -17.60 3.16
CA ASN A 114 2.35 -18.88 2.48
C ASN A 114 0.91 -19.37 2.62
N ALA A 115 0.16 -18.88 3.61
CA ALA A 115 -1.21 -19.30 3.88
C ALA A 115 -2.22 -18.26 3.40
N TYR A 116 -3.48 -18.66 3.29
CA TYR A 116 -4.58 -17.74 2.97
C TYR A 116 -4.69 -16.62 4.02
N ASN A 117 -4.72 -16.99 5.30
CA ASN A 117 -4.74 -16.08 6.44
C ASN A 117 -3.35 -15.91 7.09
N PRO A 118 -3.06 -14.77 7.72
CA PRO A 118 -3.88 -13.55 7.76
C PRO A 118 -3.93 -12.80 6.42
N ARG A 119 -4.99 -12.03 6.17
CA ARG A 119 -5.09 -11.11 5.01
C ARG A 119 -4.48 -9.76 5.31
N ILE A 120 -4.63 -9.30 6.55
CA ILE A 120 -4.12 -8.01 7.01
C ILE A 120 -3.13 -8.22 8.14
N ALA A 121 -1.92 -7.68 8.00
CA ALA A 121 -0.94 -7.61 9.07
C ALA A 121 -0.77 -6.16 9.53
N VAL A 122 -0.74 -5.92 10.84
CA VAL A 122 -0.48 -4.58 11.40
C VAL A 122 0.87 -4.57 12.10
N THR A 123 1.74 -3.62 11.75
CA THR A 123 3.10 -3.52 12.31
C THR A 123 3.46 -2.09 12.69
N VAL A 124 4.36 -1.94 13.67
CA VAL A 124 4.93 -0.65 14.06
C VAL A 124 6.28 -0.44 13.38
N ASP A 125 7.24 -1.33 13.67
CA ASP A 125 8.62 -1.25 13.17
C ASP A 125 9.15 -2.59 12.60
N MET A 126 8.48 -3.72 12.87
CA MET A 126 9.12 -5.05 12.92
C MET A 126 9.52 -5.65 11.57
N ILE A 127 9.12 -5.09 10.44
CA ILE A 127 9.56 -5.65 9.15
C ILE A 127 10.94 -5.08 8.77
N SER A 128 11.62 -4.35 9.65
CA SER A 128 12.99 -3.88 9.42
C SER A 128 13.92 -5.06 9.09
N THR A 129 14.34 -5.11 7.82
CA THR A 129 15.51 -5.86 7.31
C THR A 129 15.48 -7.40 7.49
N GLY A 130 14.64 -8.12 6.74
CA GLY A 130 14.93 -9.55 6.50
C GLY A 130 13.77 -10.44 6.04
N THR A 131 12.51 -10.06 6.29
CA THR A 131 11.37 -10.93 5.98
C THR A 131 10.72 -10.56 4.65
N ASP A 132 10.83 -11.48 3.70
CA ASP A 132 10.30 -11.40 2.35
C ASP A 132 8.87 -11.94 2.29
N VAL A 133 7.89 -11.05 2.11
CA VAL A 133 6.49 -11.41 1.82
C VAL A 133 6.20 -11.03 0.36
N LYS A 134 6.62 -11.88 -0.58
CA LYS A 134 6.37 -11.69 -2.02
C LYS A 134 4.91 -11.44 -2.42
N PRO A 135 3.90 -12.13 -1.84
CA PRO A 135 2.49 -11.91 -2.24
C PRO A 135 1.88 -10.61 -1.71
N LEU A 136 2.65 -9.74 -1.05
CA LEU A 136 2.15 -8.47 -0.50
C LEU A 136 1.72 -7.52 -1.63
N GLU A 137 0.43 -7.17 -1.71
CA GLU A 137 -0.15 -6.36 -2.79
C GLU A 137 -0.58 -4.96 -2.33
N CYS A 138 -0.71 -4.72 -1.02
CA CYS A 138 -1.15 -3.41 -0.49
C CYS A 138 -0.34 -2.96 0.74
N LEU A 139 0.07 -1.69 0.76
CA LEU A 139 0.70 -1.01 1.89
C LEU A 139 -0.19 0.14 2.34
N LEU A 140 -0.65 0.13 3.59
CA LEU A 140 -1.48 1.19 4.15
C LEU A 140 -0.73 1.94 5.25
N PHE A 141 -0.50 3.24 5.04
CA PHE A 141 0.21 4.10 5.98
C PHE A 141 -0.77 4.85 6.88
N MET A 142 -0.78 4.47 8.16
CA MET A 142 -1.47 5.21 9.25
C MET A 142 -0.46 5.95 10.14
N ARG A 143 0.81 6.03 9.72
CA ARG A 143 1.88 6.79 10.35
C ARG A 143 2.70 7.55 9.32
N ASP A 144 3.15 8.73 9.70
CA ASP A 144 4.17 9.42 8.94
C ASP A 144 5.55 8.76 9.17
N VAL A 145 6.42 8.88 8.19
CA VAL A 145 7.76 8.30 8.13
C VAL A 145 8.76 9.39 7.80
N LYS A 146 9.52 9.86 8.79
CA LYS A 146 10.43 10.99 8.58
C LYS A 146 11.65 10.67 7.72
N SER A 147 12.16 9.44 7.77
CA SER A 147 13.37 9.04 7.05
C SER A 147 13.06 8.60 5.62
N LYS A 148 13.76 9.20 4.64
CA LYS A 148 13.63 8.82 3.21
C LYS A 148 14.02 7.36 2.98
N ASN A 149 15.19 6.96 3.48
CA ASN A 149 15.66 5.58 3.36
C ASN A 149 14.69 4.57 3.99
N TYR A 150 14.14 4.90 5.16
CA TYR A 150 13.16 4.02 5.80
C TYR A 150 11.85 3.95 5.00
N PHE A 151 11.39 5.06 4.41
CA PHE A 151 10.22 5.07 3.54
C PHE A 151 10.41 4.25 2.26
N GLU A 152 11.59 4.34 1.63
CA GLU A 152 11.91 3.51 0.45
C GLU A 152 12.03 2.02 0.80
N GLN A 153 12.59 1.68 1.97
CA GLN A 153 12.52 0.30 2.49
C GLN A 153 11.08 -0.14 2.77
N MET A 154 10.25 0.79 3.25
CA MET A 154 8.79 0.78 3.31
C MET A 154 8.16 0.16 2.05
N LYS A 155 8.37 0.91 0.95
CA LYS A 155 7.84 0.64 -0.39
C LYS A 155 8.43 -0.60 -1.03
N GLY A 156 9.73 -0.86 -0.82
CA GLY A 156 10.45 -2.01 -1.37
C GLY A 156 9.92 -3.39 -0.94
N ARG A 157 8.97 -3.42 0.01
CA ARG A 157 8.24 -4.65 0.35
C ARG A 157 7.21 -5.01 -0.70
N GLY A 158 6.57 -4.02 -1.30
CA GLY A 158 5.53 -4.19 -2.31
C GLY A 158 6.09 -4.46 -3.70
N THR A 159 7.33 -4.05 -4.01
CA THR A 159 7.93 -4.10 -5.36
C THR A 159 8.32 -5.49 -5.84
N ARG A 160 8.21 -6.52 -4.99
CA ARG A 160 8.64 -7.89 -5.34
C ARG A 160 7.66 -8.54 -6.30
N THR A 161 8.19 -9.09 -7.38
CA THR A 161 7.41 -9.86 -8.37
C THR A 161 6.96 -11.20 -7.78
N PHE A 162 5.78 -11.66 -8.19
CA PHE A 162 5.22 -12.94 -7.77
C PHE A 162 4.37 -13.52 -8.90
N GLY A 163 4.66 -14.78 -9.27
CA GLY A 163 4.02 -15.44 -10.41
C GLY A 163 2.53 -15.72 -10.17
N PHE A 164 1.78 -15.92 -11.25
CA PHE A 164 0.33 -16.16 -11.19
C PHE A 164 -0.03 -17.39 -10.35
N ASP A 165 0.56 -18.55 -10.65
CA ASP A 165 0.22 -19.80 -9.96
C ASP A 165 0.54 -19.74 -8.46
N ASP A 166 1.66 -19.11 -8.11
CA ASP A 166 2.05 -18.96 -6.71
C ASP A 166 1.20 -17.93 -5.97
N LEU A 167 0.81 -16.83 -6.63
CA LEU A 167 -0.12 -15.86 -6.06
C LEU A 167 -1.50 -16.48 -5.86
N ARG A 168 -1.97 -17.30 -6.80
CA ARG A 168 -3.26 -17.98 -6.73
C ARG A 168 -3.35 -18.95 -5.56
N LYS A 169 -2.24 -19.57 -5.14
CA LYS A 169 -2.20 -20.44 -3.94
C LYS A 169 -2.54 -19.69 -2.64
N VAL A 170 -2.22 -18.40 -2.56
CA VAL A 170 -2.46 -17.56 -1.37
C VAL A 170 -3.64 -16.61 -1.52
N THR A 171 -4.00 -16.25 -2.76
CA THR A 171 -5.12 -15.36 -3.11
C THR A 171 -5.87 -16.01 -4.29
N PRO A 172 -6.81 -16.95 -4.01
CA PRO A 172 -7.49 -17.77 -5.03
C PRO A 172 -8.22 -16.98 -6.14
N SER A 173 -8.74 -15.79 -5.83
CA SER A 173 -9.43 -14.91 -6.79
C SER A 173 -8.47 -14.11 -7.68
N THR A 174 -7.15 -14.33 -7.59
CA THR A 174 -6.20 -13.61 -8.45
C THR A 174 -6.47 -13.87 -9.93
N VAL A 175 -6.51 -12.82 -10.73
CA VAL A 175 -6.73 -12.88 -12.18
C VAL A 175 -5.43 -12.88 -12.99
N SER A 176 -4.34 -12.43 -12.38
CA SER A 176 -3.03 -12.30 -13.02
C SER A 176 -1.89 -12.48 -12.01
N ALA A 177 -0.66 -12.58 -12.53
CA ALA A 177 0.54 -12.42 -11.72
C ALA A 177 0.56 -11.05 -11.03
N LYS A 178 1.41 -10.90 -10.02
CA LYS A 178 1.61 -9.63 -9.33
C LYS A 178 2.36 -8.65 -10.24
N THR A 179 1.62 -7.72 -10.79
CA THR A 179 2.12 -6.70 -11.71
C THR A 179 2.49 -5.39 -11.03
N HIS A 180 1.77 -5.05 -9.95
CA HIS A 180 1.93 -3.82 -9.21
C HIS A 180 1.54 -4.04 -7.73
N PHE A 181 1.65 -3.00 -6.93
CA PHE A 181 1.13 -2.96 -5.56
C PHE A 181 0.56 -1.57 -5.28
N VAL A 182 -0.39 -1.50 -4.37
CA VAL A 182 -1.08 -0.25 -4.02
C VAL A 182 -0.49 0.32 -2.74
N ILE A 183 -0.28 1.64 -2.71
CA ILE A 183 0.03 2.39 -1.51
C ILE A 183 -1.19 3.24 -1.14
N VAL A 184 -1.75 2.98 0.03
CA VAL A 184 -2.82 3.79 0.62
C VAL A 184 -2.19 4.72 1.65
N ASP A 185 -2.19 6.02 1.34
CA ASP A 185 -1.63 7.06 2.20
C ASP A 185 -2.75 7.82 2.93
N ALA A 186 -3.04 7.41 4.16
CA ALA A 186 -4.10 8.03 4.96
C ALA A 186 -3.63 9.29 5.73
N VAL A 187 -2.33 9.56 5.76
CA VAL A 187 -1.72 10.60 6.63
C VAL A 187 -0.86 11.62 5.87
N GLY A 188 -0.70 11.47 4.56
CA GLY A 188 0.14 12.33 3.72
C GLY A 188 1.64 11.99 3.80
N VAL A 189 1.99 10.73 4.07
CA VAL A 189 3.39 10.26 4.13
C VAL A 189 4.12 10.54 2.81
N THR A 190 3.43 10.51 1.67
CA THR A 190 4.01 10.80 0.35
C THR A 190 4.34 12.28 0.14
N LYS A 191 3.62 13.19 0.80
CA LYS A 191 3.76 14.65 0.67
C LYS A 191 4.70 15.27 1.72
N SER A 192 4.86 14.60 2.86
CA SER A 192 5.72 15.07 3.94
C SER A 192 7.21 15.10 3.57
N VAL A 193 7.93 16.13 4.06
CA VAL A 193 9.37 16.29 3.83
C VAL A 193 10.14 15.17 4.52
N LYS A 194 10.94 14.43 3.73
CA LYS A 194 11.78 13.34 4.23
C LYS A 194 13.19 13.85 4.50
N THR A 195 13.77 13.46 5.63
CA THR A 195 15.14 13.82 6.03
C THR A 195 16.05 12.59 6.00
N ASP A 196 17.33 12.80 5.66
CA ASP A 196 18.37 11.75 5.71
C ASP A 196 18.93 11.52 7.12
N SER A 197 18.33 12.15 8.13
CA SER A 197 18.79 12.12 9.51
C SER A 197 18.77 10.71 10.11
N ARG A 198 19.90 10.27 10.65
CA ARG A 198 20.03 9.03 11.42
C ARG A 198 19.19 9.11 12.70
N PRO A 199 18.45 8.05 13.08
CA PRO A 199 17.74 8.04 14.35
C PRO A 199 18.74 8.05 15.52
N LEU A 200 18.59 9.00 16.46
CA LEU A 200 19.37 9.06 17.71
C LEU A 200 19.10 7.85 18.63
N GLU A 201 17.97 7.15 18.46
CA GLU A 201 17.54 6.02 19.28
C GLU A 201 18.09 4.67 18.75
N ARG A 202 18.98 4.04 19.54
CA ARG A 202 19.67 2.78 19.17
C ARG A 202 19.17 1.53 19.91
N LYS A 203 18.62 1.67 21.13
CA LYS A 203 18.02 0.59 21.95
C LYS A 203 16.49 0.65 22.01
N ARG A 204 15.83 0.51 20.85
CA ARG A 204 14.36 0.65 20.72
C ARG A 204 13.54 -0.37 21.50
N ALA A 205 14.03 -1.60 21.61
CA ALA A 205 13.31 -2.70 22.26
C ALA A 205 13.37 -2.63 23.80
N THR A 206 14.40 -2.00 24.37
CA THR A 206 14.62 -1.92 25.81
C THR A 206 13.69 -0.86 26.44
N PRO A 207 12.84 -1.21 27.42
CA PRO A 207 12.00 -0.26 28.15
C PRO A 207 12.78 0.86 28.85
N MET A 208 12.17 2.04 29.02
CA MET A 208 12.82 3.19 29.66
C MET A 208 13.24 2.89 31.11
N LYS A 209 12.45 2.11 31.84
CA LYS A 209 12.78 1.65 33.20
C LYS A 209 14.09 0.86 33.23
N GLU A 210 14.28 -0.06 32.28
CA GLU A 210 15.51 -0.84 32.17
C GLU A 210 16.71 0.03 31.82
N LEU A 211 16.54 1.03 30.94
CA LEU A 211 17.61 1.99 30.63
C LEU A 211 18.01 2.81 31.86
N LEU A 212 17.03 3.35 32.60
CA LEU A 212 17.28 4.13 33.82
C LEU A 212 17.98 3.28 34.90
N ASN A 213 17.50 2.06 35.10
CA ASN A 213 18.11 1.12 36.04
C ASN A 213 19.54 0.75 35.63
N ALA A 214 19.79 0.49 34.34
CA ALA A 214 21.12 0.18 33.85
C ALA A 214 22.10 1.33 34.12
N VAL A 215 21.72 2.58 33.83
CA VAL A 215 22.57 3.75 34.11
C VAL A 215 22.83 3.90 35.62
N THR A 216 21.81 3.65 36.44
CA THR A 216 21.92 3.74 37.92
C THR A 216 22.81 2.64 38.50
N MET A 217 22.82 1.45 37.88
CA MET A 217 23.71 0.34 38.20
C MET A 217 25.13 0.51 37.65
N GLY A 218 25.41 1.62 36.96
CA GLY A 218 26.75 1.97 36.48
C GLY A 218 27.03 1.65 35.01
N ALA A 219 26.04 1.25 34.22
CA ALA A 219 26.24 1.03 32.79
C ALA A 219 26.44 2.38 32.06
N GLN A 220 27.53 2.48 31.31
CA GLN A 220 27.94 3.66 30.55
C GLN A 220 28.25 3.26 29.11
N ASP A 221 27.22 2.86 28.38
CA ASP A 221 27.32 2.45 26.98
C ASP A 221 26.77 3.56 26.07
N GLU A 222 27.39 3.79 24.91
CA GLU A 222 27.01 4.86 23.97
C GLU A 222 25.55 4.71 23.55
N ASP A 223 25.15 3.49 23.14
CA ASP A 223 23.80 3.23 22.67
C ASP A 223 22.76 3.38 23.78
N LEU A 224 23.13 3.08 25.03
CA LEU A 224 22.32 3.31 26.22
C LEU A 224 22.07 4.81 26.43
N PHE A 225 23.13 5.62 26.44
CA PHE A 225 23.05 7.06 26.70
C PHE A 225 22.30 7.79 25.59
N MET A 226 22.58 7.46 24.33
CA MET A 226 21.88 8.04 23.18
C MET A 226 20.38 7.74 23.19
N SER A 227 20.01 6.51 23.55
CA SER A 227 18.60 6.11 23.65
C SER A 227 17.88 6.77 24.83
N LEU A 228 18.57 6.91 25.97
CA LEU A 228 18.04 7.60 27.13
C LEU A 228 17.88 9.11 26.88
N ALA A 229 18.86 9.76 26.25
CA ALA A 229 18.82 11.17 25.87
C ALA A 229 17.65 11.46 24.92
N SER A 230 17.47 10.65 23.89
CA SER A 230 16.34 10.72 22.96
C SER A 230 14.98 10.63 23.67
N ARG A 231 14.84 9.73 24.65
CA ARG A 231 13.59 9.58 25.43
C ARG A 231 13.34 10.73 26.38
N LEU A 232 14.36 11.19 27.09
CA LEU A 232 14.25 12.32 28.01
C LEU A 232 14.00 13.65 27.27
N ALA A 233 14.59 13.84 26.09
CA ALA A 233 14.31 15.00 25.24
C ALA A 233 12.83 15.05 24.80
N ARG A 234 12.23 13.89 24.53
CA ARG A 234 10.79 13.80 24.26
C ARG A 234 9.96 14.11 25.50
N LEU A 235 10.33 13.51 26.65
CA LEU A 235 9.66 13.77 27.92
C LEU A 235 9.71 15.26 28.29
N ALA A 236 10.85 15.92 28.10
CA ALA A 236 11.04 17.35 28.37
C ALA A 236 10.04 18.27 27.65
N ASN A 237 9.57 17.86 26.46
CA ASN A 237 8.55 18.60 25.71
C ASN A 237 7.12 18.33 26.20
N GLN A 238 6.92 17.29 27.01
CA GLN A 238 5.61 16.88 27.56
C GLN A 238 5.41 17.38 29.00
N LEU A 239 6.49 17.66 29.73
CA LEU A 239 6.43 18.17 31.10
C LEU A 239 5.92 19.62 31.15
N THR A 240 4.97 19.88 32.05
CA THR A 240 4.57 21.24 32.47
C THR A 240 5.69 21.95 33.21
N ALA A 241 5.59 23.27 33.39
CA ALA A 241 6.58 24.05 34.13
C ALA A 241 6.75 23.56 35.58
N LYS A 242 5.65 23.15 36.24
CA LYS A 242 5.67 22.60 37.59
C LYS A 242 6.40 21.25 37.65
N GLU A 243 6.15 20.37 36.69
CA GLU A 243 6.80 19.06 36.61
C GLU A 243 8.29 19.16 36.25
N LYS A 244 8.68 20.17 35.46
CA LYS A 244 10.08 20.49 35.22
C LYS A 244 10.79 20.93 36.50
N GLY A 245 10.13 21.72 37.35
CA GLY A 245 10.65 22.10 38.66
C GLY A 245 10.87 20.90 39.58
N ILE A 246 9.91 19.97 39.64
CA ILE A 246 10.05 18.74 40.45
C ILE A 246 11.15 17.82 39.88
N PHE A 247 11.30 17.75 38.55
CA PHE A 247 12.41 17.05 37.93
C PHE A 247 13.75 17.62 38.40
N GLU A 248 13.90 18.94 38.33
CA GLU A 248 15.12 19.65 38.71
C GLU A 248 15.50 19.44 40.17
N GLU A 249 14.52 19.49 41.07
CA GLU A 249 14.69 19.15 42.50
C GLU A 249 15.26 17.73 42.68
N LYS A 250 14.65 16.74 42.02
CA LYS A 250 15.07 15.32 42.11
C LYS A 250 16.36 15.00 41.36
N ALA A 251 16.73 15.84 40.39
CA ALA A 251 17.96 15.76 39.61
C ALA A 251 19.10 16.61 40.20
N ARG A 252 19.00 17.01 41.48
CA ARG A 252 20.03 17.78 42.21
C ARG A 252 20.34 19.13 41.55
N GLY A 253 19.30 19.84 41.11
CA GLY A 253 19.40 21.15 40.47
C GLY A 253 19.71 21.11 38.97
N LYS A 254 19.73 19.94 38.34
CA LYS A 254 19.88 19.82 36.88
C LYS A 254 18.53 19.81 36.18
N THR A 255 18.34 20.70 35.22
CA THR A 255 17.15 20.66 34.36
C THR A 255 17.17 19.43 33.44
N ILE A 256 16.00 18.96 33.02
CA ILE A 256 15.88 17.82 32.09
C ILE A 256 16.64 18.04 30.78
N ASN A 257 16.69 19.28 30.28
CA ASN A 257 17.45 19.63 29.08
C ASN A 257 18.95 19.54 29.31
N GLN A 258 19.43 19.94 30.49
CA GLN A 258 20.82 19.77 30.87
C GLN A 258 21.19 18.29 30.99
N THR A 259 20.32 17.46 31.58
CA THR A 259 20.52 16.00 31.65
C THR A 259 20.61 15.36 30.26
N VAL A 260 19.76 15.78 29.31
CA VAL A 260 19.83 15.34 27.91
C VAL A 260 21.15 15.75 27.28
N LYS A 261 21.59 16.99 27.47
CA LYS A 261 22.86 17.49 26.95
C LYS A 261 24.05 16.72 27.53
N ASP A 262 24.07 16.48 28.84
CA ASP A 262 25.13 15.72 29.52
C ASP A 262 25.24 14.29 28.94
N LEU A 263 24.11 13.64 28.64
CA LEU A 263 24.08 12.30 28.02
C LEU A 263 24.59 12.29 26.58
N LEU A 264 24.31 13.34 25.79
CA LEU A 264 24.79 13.43 24.40
C LEU A 264 26.28 13.76 24.36
N ASN A 265 26.73 14.71 25.19
CA ASN A 265 28.11 15.16 25.24
C ASN A 265 29.07 14.08 25.74
N ALA A 266 28.57 13.03 26.41
CA ALA A 266 29.35 11.91 26.91
C ALA A 266 30.13 11.13 25.84
N TYR A 267 29.62 11.13 24.60
CA TYR A 267 30.24 10.44 23.45
C TYR A 267 30.43 11.37 22.25
N ASP A 268 30.32 12.67 22.46
CA ASP A 268 30.51 13.68 21.43
C ASP A 268 32.02 14.00 21.29
N PRO A 269 32.63 13.81 20.11
CA PRO A 269 34.07 14.02 19.92
C PRO A 269 34.53 15.43 20.29
N ASP A 270 33.76 16.45 19.90
CA ASP A 270 34.10 17.85 20.14
C ASP A 270 34.07 18.17 21.65
N SER A 271 33.06 17.67 22.37
CA SER A 271 32.94 17.82 23.82
C SER A 271 34.04 17.08 24.59
N ILE A 272 34.51 15.93 24.08
CA ILE A 272 35.62 15.17 24.68
C ILE A 272 36.94 15.92 24.47
N GLU A 273 37.17 16.47 23.28
CA GLU A 273 38.36 17.24 22.94
C GLU A 273 38.47 18.51 23.80
N GLU A 274 37.40 19.30 23.89
CA GLU A 274 37.35 20.52 24.72
C GLU A 274 37.70 20.22 26.19
N LYS A 275 37.19 19.10 26.73
CA LYS A 275 37.44 18.71 28.12
C LYS A 275 38.83 18.09 28.31
N ALA A 276 39.38 17.42 27.29
CA ALA A 276 40.74 16.90 27.30
C ALA A 276 41.77 18.04 27.33
N ASP A 277 41.52 19.13 26.60
CA ASP A 277 42.39 20.32 26.62
C ASP A 277 42.44 20.98 28.00
N VAL A 278 41.30 21.10 28.68
CA VAL A 278 41.24 21.58 30.07
C VAL A 278 42.02 20.66 31.02
N GLN A 279 41.98 19.34 30.81
CA GLN A 279 42.76 18.38 31.60
C GLN A 279 44.27 18.48 31.34
N LYS A 280 44.69 18.73 30.09
CA LYS A 280 46.10 18.98 29.74
C LYS A 280 46.60 20.29 30.33
N MET A 281 45.78 21.34 30.35
CA MET A 281 46.13 22.60 31.02
C MET A 281 46.35 22.42 32.53
N ALA A 282 45.59 21.53 33.17
CA ALA A 282 45.74 21.22 34.59
C ALA A 282 46.92 20.29 34.89
N ASN A 283 47.34 19.45 33.93
CA ASN A 283 48.50 18.58 34.06
C ASN A 283 49.21 18.39 32.70
N PRO A 284 50.23 19.22 32.38
CA PRO A 284 50.90 19.23 31.07
C PRO A 284 51.70 17.98 30.72
N GLU A 285 51.97 17.09 31.69
CA GLU A 285 52.74 15.85 31.46
C GLU A 285 51.90 14.71 30.87
N ARG A 286 50.57 14.86 30.77
CA ARG A 286 49.68 13.83 30.25
C ARG A 286 49.74 13.73 28.73
N THR A 287 49.69 12.49 28.24
CA THR A 287 49.55 12.24 26.80
C THR A 287 48.16 12.62 26.30
N GLU A 288 48.03 12.84 24.99
CA GLU A 288 46.77 13.19 24.33
C GLU A 288 45.68 12.13 24.54
N THR A 289 46.06 10.86 24.41
CA THR A 289 45.16 9.72 24.60
C THR A 289 44.66 9.63 26.05
N GLU A 290 45.55 9.81 27.04
CA GLU A 290 45.17 9.76 28.47
C GLU A 290 44.23 10.92 28.84
N ALA A 291 44.45 12.10 28.27
CA ALA A 291 43.58 13.25 28.49
C ALA A 291 42.17 13.02 27.91
N GLN A 292 42.08 12.42 26.72
CA GLN A 292 40.80 12.06 26.07
C GLN A 292 40.04 10.96 26.84
N GLU A 293 40.73 9.93 27.32
CA GLU A 293 40.11 8.86 28.11
C GLU A 293 39.54 9.39 29.43
N GLN A 294 40.30 10.22 30.16
CA GLN A 294 39.83 10.84 31.40
C GLN A 294 38.70 11.84 31.15
N ALA A 295 38.77 12.62 30.07
CA ALA A 295 37.70 13.53 29.67
C ALA A 295 36.39 12.76 29.44
N LYS A 296 36.46 11.64 28.71
CA LYS A 296 35.32 10.75 28.46
C LYS A 296 34.78 10.13 29.74
N GLU A 297 35.65 9.62 30.62
CA GLU A 297 35.23 9.06 31.91
C GLU A 297 34.51 10.10 32.79
N LEU A 298 35.04 11.33 32.82
CA LEU A 298 34.46 12.43 33.58
C LEU A 298 33.11 12.87 33.00
N LEU A 299 32.96 12.91 31.67
CA LEU A 299 31.67 13.18 31.02
C LEU A 299 30.65 12.06 31.29
N ASN A 300 31.06 10.80 31.17
CA ASN A 300 30.22 9.64 31.47
C ASN A 300 29.72 9.66 32.92
N LYS A 301 30.60 9.98 33.87
CA LYS A 301 30.26 10.12 35.29
C LYS A 301 29.31 11.30 35.54
N THR A 302 29.52 12.42 34.84
CA THR A 302 28.63 13.59 34.94
C THR A 302 27.23 13.24 34.45
N ALA A 303 27.12 12.51 33.34
CA ALA A 303 25.85 12.07 32.78
C ALA A 303 25.13 11.08 33.70
N SER A 304 25.82 10.03 34.17
CA SER A 304 25.20 8.99 35.00
C SER A 304 24.84 9.46 36.42
N SER A 305 25.63 10.37 37.01
CA SER A 305 25.43 10.87 38.39
C SER A 305 24.10 11.60 38.63
N THR A 306 23.43 12.02 37.56
CA THR A 306 22.12 12.68 37.64
C THR A 306 21.02 11.69 38.02
N PHE A 307 21.16 10.41 37.63
CA PHE A 307 20.15 9.37 37.83
C PHE A 307 20.25 8.73 39.21
N ASN A 308 19.10 8.61 39.87
CA ASN A 308 18.95 8.01 41.19
C ASN A 308 17.55 7.39 41.33
N GLY A 309 17.31 6.59 42.37
CA GLY A 309 16.05 5.87 42.56
C GLY A 309 14.82 6.79 42.52
N GLU A 310 14.85 7.91 43.25
CA GLU A 310 13.73 8.84 43.30
C GLU A 310 13.47 9.54 41.96
N LEU A 311 14.52 9.96 41.25
CA LEU A 311 14.39 10.58 39.94
C LEU A 311 13.86 9.58 38.91
N ASN A 312 14.33 8.33 38.96
CA ASN A 312 13.89 7.27 38.05
C ASN A 312 12.41 6.94 38.26
N ASP A 313 11.97 6.80 39.51
CA ASP A 313 10.57 6.56 39.85
C ASP A 313 9.69 7.73 39.43
N TYR A 314 10.16 8.97 39.61
CA TYR A 314 9.46 10.16 39.13
C TYR A 314 9.35 10.18 37.61
N ILE A 315 10.43 9.94 36.88
CA ILE A 315 10.43 9.86 35.41
C ILE A 315 9.47 8.76 34.92
N GLU A 316 9.44 7.61 35.59
CA GLU A 316 8.53 6.51 35.26
C GLU A 316 7.07 6.87 35.54
N ASN A 317 6.78 7.50 36.68
CA ASN A 317 5.44 7.89 37.08
C ASN A 317 4.89 9.01 36.21
N VAL A 318 5.66 10.06 35.92
CA VAL A 318 5.21 11.14 35.03
C VAL A 318 4.95 10.63 33.63
N ARG A 319 5.80 9.72 33.12
CA ARG A 319 5.55 9.01 31.86
C ARG A 319 4.24 8.20 31.89
N ARG A 320 3.86 7.61 33.03
CA ARG A 320 2.60 6.87 33.20
C ARG A 320 1.38 7.81 33.29
N VAL A 321 1.54 8.98 33.91
CA VAL A 321 0.48 9.97 34.18
C VAL A 321 0.12 10.82 32.96
N HIS A 322 1.00 10.95 31.96
CA HIS A 322 0.63 11.48 30.64
C HIS A 322 -0.26 10.48 29.87
N GLU A 323 -1.52 10.38 30.30
CA GLU A 323 -2.64 9.63 29.75
C GLU A 323 -2.95 10.04 28.29
N GLN A 324 -3.51 9.11 27.50
CA GLN A 324 -4.13 9.44 26.21
C GLN A 324 -5.60 9.78 26.43
N ILE A 325 -6.04 10.90 25.87
CA ILE A 325 -7.46 11.27 25.81
C ILE A 325 -8.07 10.51 24.63
N ILE A 326 -9.14 9.73 24.85
CA ILE A 326 -9.93 9.17 23.76
C ILE A 326 -11.04 10.17 23.44
N ASP A 327 -10.96 10.78 22.26
CA ASP A 327 -12.02 11.65 21.77
C ASP A 327 -13.10 10.79 21.11
N THR A 328 -14.22 10.61 21.82
CA THR A 328 -15.43 9.96 21.29
C THR A 328 -16.51 10.95 20.89
N VAL A 329 -16.27 12.26 21.03
CA VAL A 329 -17.27 13.32 20.84
C VAL A 329 -17.12 13.94 19.45
N ASN A 330 -15.89 14.24 19.03
CA ASN A 330 -15.64 14.79 17.69
C ASN A 330 -15.53 13.66 16.66
N ILE A 331 -16.61 13.46 15.91
CA ILE A 331 -16.66 12.48 14.82
C ILE A 331 -15.92 13.05 13.61
N ASP A 332 -14.83 12.38 13.20
CA ASP A 332 -14.08 12.74 12.00
C ASP A 332 -14.89 12.40 10.73
N THR A 333 -14.60 13.06 9.61
CA THR A 333 -15.26 12.77 8.32
C THR A 333 -14.26 12.77 7.18
N VAL A 334 -14.45 11.86 6.23
CA VAL A 334 -13.60 11.79 5.03
C VAL A 334 -14.01 12.88 4.07
N THR A 335 -13.08 13.79 3.78
CA THR A 335 -13.33 14.92 2.88
C THR A 335 -12.96 14.63 1.43
N LYS A 336 -12.01 13.73 1.18
CA LYS A 336 -11.51 13.42 -0.16
C LYS A 336 -10.89 12.03 -0.25
N VAL A 337 -11.11 11.33 -1.36
CA VAL A 337 -10.49 10.05 -1.72
C VAL A 337 -10.10 10.11 -3.19
N GLU A 338 -8.80 10.06 -3.51
CA GLU A 338 -8.30 10.18 -4.88
C GLU A 338 -6.93 9.48 -5.03
N TRP A 339 -6.56 9.13 -6.26
CA TRP A 339 -5.19 8.74 -6.60
C TRP A 339 -4.25 9.94 -6.46
N GLY A 340 -2.99 9.69 -6.07
CA GLY A 340 -1.98 10.74 -5.93
C GLY A 340 -1.68 11.41 -7.28
N LYS A 341 -1.37 12.72 -7.29
CA LYS A 341 -1.04 13.47 -8.52
C LYS A 341 0.07 12.79 -9.33
N ASP A 342 1.13 12.35 -8.66
CA ASP A 342 2.24 11.60 -9.29
C ASP A 342 1.81 10.29 -9.95
N ALA A 343 0.71 9.67 -9.52
CA ALA A 343 0.17 8.45 -10.14
C ALA A 343 -0.60 8.79 -11.43
N VAL A 344 -1.39 9.88 -11.41
CA VAL A 344 -2.09 10.39 -12.59
C VAL A 344 -1.10 10.84 -13.67
N ASP A 345 -0.02 11.54 -13.27
CA ASP A 345 1.02 11.98 -14.20
C ASP A 345 1.73 10.78 -14.85
N LYS A 346 2.09 9.76 -14.05
CA LYS A 346 2.69 8.51 -14.57
C LYS A 346 1.75 7.69 -15.44
N ALA A 347 0.47 7.63 -15.10
CA ALA A 347 -0.53 6.99 -15.95
C ALA A 347 -0.62 7.72 -17.30
N GLY A 348 -0.59 9.06 -17.28
CA GLY A 348 -0.54 9.91 -18.47
C GLY A 348 0.69 9.64 -19.34
N GLU A 349 1.89 9.57 -18.73
CA GLU A 349 3.13 9.19 -19.42
C GLU A 349 3.05 7.79 -20.03
N MET A 350 2.54 6.79 -19.30
CA MET A 350 2.40 5.42 -19.80
C MET A 350 1.46 5.33 -21.00
N VAL A 351 0.32 6.00 -20.95
CA VAL A 351 -0.64 6.05 -22.07
C VAL A 351 -0.02 6.74 -23.28
N LYS A 352 0.74 7.82 -23.07
CA LYS A 352 1.45 8.52 -24.13
C LYS A 352 2.54 7.63 -24.76
N ASP A 353 3.35 6.97 -23.94
CA ASP A 353 4.42 6.07 -24.40
C ASP A 353 3.85 4.89 -25.21
N PHE A 354 2.70 4.37 -24.79
CA PHE A 354 1.97 3.32 -25.53
C PHE A 354 1.48 3.82 -26.89
N TYR A 355 0.87 5.01 -26.94
CA TYR A 355 0.45 5.65 -28.19
C TYR A 355 1.64 5.84 -29.15
N GLU A 356 2.75 6.38 -28.65
CA GLU A 356 3.94 6.65 -29.46
C GLU A 356 4.57 5.36 -29.99
N TYR A 357 4.61 4.29 -29.16
CA TYR A 357 5.09 2.98 -29.59
C TYR A 357 4.23 2.40 -30.72
N LEU A 358 2.91 2.34 -30.56
CA LEU A 358 2.02 1.80 -31.60
C LEU A 358 2.12 2.58 -32.91
N LYS A 359 2.29 3.90 -32.83
CA LYS A 359 2.47 4.75 -34.00
C LYS A 359 3.81 4.52 -34.71
N ALA A 360 4.90 4.34 -33.95
CA ALA A 360 6.23 4.08 -34.52
C ALA A 360 6.31 2.72 -35.24
N HIS A 361 5.58 1.71 -34.75
CA HIS A 361 5.57 0.36 -35.31
C HIS A 361 4.41 0.09 -36.28
N LYS A 362 3.64 1.12 -36.67
CA LYS A 362 2.42 0.96 -37.48
C LYS A 362 2.68 0.31 -38.86
N ASP A 363 3.81 0.64 -39.47
CA ASP A 363 4.18 0.16 -40.82
C ASP A 363 4.92 -1.18 -40.78
N GLU A 364 5.41 -1.57 -39.61
CA GLU A 364 6.20 -2.78 -39.39
C GLU A 364 5.31 -3.99 -39.05
N ILE A 365 4.21 -3.79 -38.33
CA ILE A 365 3.32 -4.87 -37.89
C ILE A 365 2.00 -4.82 -38.66
N THR A 366 1.66 -5.93 -39.33
CA THR A 366 0.50 -6.01 -40.24
C THR A 366 -0.82 -5.66 -39.55
N ALA A 367 -1.03 -6.13 -38.31
CA ALA A 367 -2.22 -5.80 -37.54
C ALA A 367 -2.37 -4.30 -37.30
N LEU A 368 -1.28 -3.61 -36.91
CA LEU A 368 -1.33 -2.17 -36.65
C LEU A 368 -1.60 -1.39 -37.93
N ARG A 369 -1.01 -1.78 -39.06
CA ARG A 369 -1.31 -1.19 -40.37
C ARG A 369 -2.80 -1.28 -40.71
N ILE A 370 -3.45 -2.40 -40.41
CA ILE A 370 -4.90 -2.56 -40.61
C ILE A 370 -5.68 -1.57 -39.73
N PHE A 371 -5.34 -1.48 -38.44
CA PHE A 371 -6.02 -0.57 -37.50
C PHE A 371 -5.84 0.93 -37.83
N TYR A 372 -4.68 1.34 -38.35
CA TYR A 372 -4.38 2.74 -38.65
C TYR A 372 -4.83 3.18 -40.05
N ASP A 373 -4.54 2.37 -41.08
CA ASP A 373 -4.59 2.83 -42.46
C ASP A 373 -5.68 2.11 -43.31
N GLN A 374 -6.21 0.96 -42.85
CA GLN A 374 -7.18 0.17 -43.62
C GLN A 374 -8.35 -0.38 -42.77
N PRO A 375 -9.24 0.49 -42.23
CA PRO A 375 -10.34 0.05 -41.36
C PRO A 375 -11.29 -0.97 -42.01
N TYR A 376 -11.46 -0.92 -43.34
CA TYR A 376 -12.26 -1.91 -44.08
C TYR A 376 -11.67 -3.33 -44.07
N LYS A 377 -10.38 -3.49 -43.74
CA LYS A 377 -9.70 -4.78 -43.59
C LYS A 377 -9.68 -5.31 -42.17
N LEU A 378 -10.38 -4.67 -41.22
CA LEU A 378 -10.50 -5.19 -39.86
C LEU A 378 -11.09 -6.61 -39.83
N ARG A 379 -11.92 -6.96 -40.83
CA ARG A 379 -12.45 -8.32 -41.05
C ARG A 379 -11.39 -9.40 -41.32
N GLU A 380 -10.20 -8.99 -41.77
CA GLU A 380 -9.06 -9.88 -42.04
C GLU A 380 -8.12 -10.03 -40.83
N LEU A 381 -8.44 -9.39 -39.69
CA LEU A 381 -7.65 -9.55 -38.47
C LEU A 381 -7.81 -10.98 -37.94
N THR A 382 -6.66 -11.63 -37.72
CA THR A 382 -6.61 -12.96 -37.11
C THR A 382 -5.97 -12.91 -35.74
N PHE A 383 -6.25 -13.93 -34.93
CA PHE A 383 -5.65 -14.12 -33.61
C PHE A 383 -4.10 -14.08 -33.67
N SER A 384 -3.51 -14.70 -34.70
CA SER A 384 -2.06 -14.75 -34.89
C SER A 384 -1.44 -13.35 -35.04
N MET A 385 -2.11 -12.47 -35.79
CA MET A 385 -1.62 -11.11 -36.04
C MET A 385 -1.68 -10.23 -34.78
N ILE A 386 -2.71 -10.38 -33.95
CA ILE A 386 -2.79 -9.68 -32.66
C ILE A 386 -1.76 -10.22 -31.67
N LYS A 387 -1.55 -11.55 -31.67
CA LYS A 387 -0.52 -12.19 -30.84
C LYS A 387 0.88 -11.70 -31.18
N GLU A 388 1.19 -11.49 -32.46
CA GLU A 388 2.46 -10.91 -32.90
C GLU A 388 2.69 -9.52 -32.29
N VAL A 389 1.67 -8.64 -32.29
CA VAL A 389 1.75 -7.32 -31.64
C VAL A 389 2.05 -7.47 -30.15
N LEU A 390 1.36 -8.39 -29.46
CA LEU A 390 1.54 -8.61 -28.03
C LEU A 390 2.96 -9.09 -27.69
N GLU A 391 3.47 -10.08 -28.40
CA GLU A 391 4.81 -10.64 -28.17
C GLU A 391 5.89 -9.59 -28.40
N LYS A 392 5.77 -8.80 -29.47
CA LYS A 392 6.72 -7.74 -29.80
C LYS A 392 6.69 -6.59 -28.80
N LEU A 393 5.50 -6.15 -28.42
CA LEU A 393 5.31 -5.13 -27.38
C LEU A 393 5.96 -5.55 -26.05
N LYS A 394 5.77 -6.82 -25.64
CA LYS A 394 6.36 -7.36 -24.41
C LYS A 394 7.89 -7.49 -24.51
N ALA A 395 8.42 -7.85 -25.67
CA ALA A 395 9.86 -7.97 -25.89
C ALA A 395 10.55 -6.60 -25.81
N ASP A 396 9.99 -5.59 -26.48
CA ASP A 396 10.61 -4.27 -26.60
C ASP A 396 10.36 -3.39 -25.37
N LYS A 397 9.13 -3.41 -24.83
CA LYS A 397 8.71 -2.58 -23.69
C LYS A 397 7.77 -3.34 -22.74
N PRO A 398 8.31 -4.20 -21.84
CA PRO A 398 7.51 -4.99 -20.89
C PRO A 398 6.56 -4.16 -20.00
N VAL A 399 6.92 -2.91 -19.73
CA VAL A 399 6.14 -1.96 -18.91
C VAL A 399 4.83 -1.54 -19.59
N LEU A 400 4.75 -1.68 -20.92
CA LEU A 400 3.58 -1.36 -21.72
C LEU A 400 2.67 -2.57 -21.93
N ALA A 401 2.75 -3.60 -21.07
CA ALA A 401 1.86 -4.75 -21.15
C ALA A 401 0.38 -4.29 -21.14
N PRO A 402 -0.51 -4.89 -21.96
CA PRO A 402 -1.86 -4.37 -22.17
C PRO A 402 -2.67 -4.13 -20.89
N LEU A 403 -2.57 -5.02 -19.90
CA LEU A 403 -3.28 -4.84 -18.64
C LEU A 403 -2.79 -3.65 -17.82
N HIS A 404 -1.50 -3.29 -17.91
CA HIS A 404 -0.96 -2.10 -17.21
C HIS A 404 -1.46 -0.82 -17.88
N VAL A 405 -1.44 -0.79 -19.21
CA VAL A 405 -1.95 0.35 -19.98
C VAL A 405 -3.45 0.52 -19.78
N TRP A 406 -4.21 -0.58 -19.72
CA TRP A 406 -5.64 -0.55 -19.38
C TRP A 406 -5.87 0.10 -18.00
N GLN A 407 -5.12 -0.32 -16.98
CA GLN A 407 -5.20 0.28 -15.64
C GLN A 407 -4.82 1.77 -15.64
N ALA A 408 -3.87 2.17 -16.47
CA ALA A 408 -3.52 3.58 -16.64
C ALA A 408 -4.69 4.38 -17.26
N TYR A 409 -5.39 3.83 -18.26
CA TYR A 409 -6.61 4.44 -18.79
C TYR A 409 -7.76 4.49 -17.77
N GLU A 410 -7.95 3.44 -16.95
CA GLU A 410 -8.94 3.44 -15.85
C GLU A 410 -8.69 4.56 -14.82
N GLN A 411 -7.45 5.04 -14.69
CA GLN A 411 -7.10 6.17 -13.83
C GLN A 411 -7.32 7.54 -14.49
N LEU A 412 -7.28 7.62 -15.82
CA LEU A 412 -7.34 8.87 -16.57
C LEU A 412 -8.74 9.19 -17.11
N GLU A 413 -9.52 8.18 -17.50
CA GLU A 413 -10.84 8.34 -18.09
C GLU A 413 -11.84 7.31 -17.54
N THR A 414 -13.13 7.58 -17.74
CA THR A 414 -14.20 6.61 -17.39
C THR A 414 -14.25 5.52 -18.45
N VAL A 415 -13.91 4.29 -18.07
CA VAL A 415 -13.86 3.13 -18.98
C VAL A 415 -15.23 2.47 -19.09
N ASN A 416 -15.64 2.14 -20.32
CA ASN A 416 -16.92 1.51 -20.60
C ASN A 416 -16.79 -0.02 -20.67
N GLY A 417 -16.91 -0.68 -19.52
CA GLY A 417 -16.81 -2.13 -19.40
C GLY A 417 -16.10 -2.56 -18.13
N LYS A 418 -15.99 -3.87 -17.91
CA LYS A 418 -15.14 -4.42 -16.83
C LYS A 418 -13.73 -4.64 -17.38
N SER A 419 -12.75 -4.70 -16.48
CA SER A 419 -11.38 -5.02 -16.84
C SER A 419 -11.32 -6.37 -17.58
N PRO A 420 -10.61 -6.45 -18.72
CA PRO A 420 -10.61 -7.62 -19.59
C PRO A 420 -9.95 -8.82 -18.91
N LYS A 421 -10.52 -10.01 -19.14
CA LYS A 421 -10.00 -11.27 -18.58
C LYS A 421 -8.75 -11.79 -19.31
N ASN A 422 -8.50 -11.30 -20.52
CA ASN A 422 -7.42 -11.75 -21.40
C ASN A 422 -6.63 -10.55 -21.93
N GLU A 423 -5.30 -10.64 -21.89
CA GLU A 423 -4.38 -9.61 -22.38
C GLU A 423 -4.58 -9.26 -23.87
N LEU A 424 -4.94 -10.23 -24.70
CA LEU A 424 -5.18 -9.98 -26.12
C LEU A 424 -6.45 -9.13 -26.34
N VAL A 425 -7.50 -9.40 -25.57
CA VAL A 425 -8.76 -8.64 -25.60
C VAL A 425 -8.52 -7.21 -25.10
N ALA A 426 -7.68 -7.08 -24.07
CA ALA A 426 -7.21 -5.78 -23.60
C ALA A 426 -6.46 -5.03 -24.72
N LEU A 427 -5.54 -5.70 -25.40
CA LEU A 427 -4.73 -5.11 -26.47
C LEU A 427 -5.58 -4.59 -27.63
N VAL A 428 -6.56 -5.36 -28.11
CA VAL A 428 -7.45 -4.91 -29.21
C VAL A 428 -8.26 -3.68 -28.78
N SER A 429 -8.84 -3.70 -27.59
CA SER A 429 -9.60 -2.56 -27.06
C SER A 429 -8.73 -1.30 -26.93
N LEU A 430 -7.48 -1.45 -26.51
CA LEU A 430 -6.50 -0.37 -26.39
C LEU A 430 -6.06 0.17 -27.75
N ILE A 431 -5.80 -0.71 -28.72
CA ILE A 431 -5.44 -0.28 -30.09
C ILE A 431 -6.60 0.52 -30.69
N ARG A 432 -7.85 0.04 -30.57
CA ARG A 432 -9.05 0.75 -31.07
C ARG A 432 -9.22 2.13 -30.43
N ARG A 433 -8.94 2.25 -29.13
CA ARG A 433 -8.94 3.52 -28.41
C ARG A 433 -7.85 4.49 -28.92
N VAL A 434 -6.66 3.96 -29.19
CA VAL A 434 -5.49 4.72 -29.64
C VAL A 434 -5.63 5.17 -31.10
N THR A 435 -6.16 4.33 -31.97
CA THR A 435 -6.41 4.66 -33.39
C THR A 435 -7.63 5.55 -33.59
N GLY A 436 -8.40 5.81 -32.53
CA GLY A 436 -9.56 6.69 -32.56
C GLY A 436 -10.83 6.04 -33.12
N ILE A 437 -10.84 4.72 -33.29
CA ILE A 437 -12.05 3.97 -33.65
C ILE A 437 -13.07 4.07 -32.52
N ASP A 438 -12.61 3.91 -31.27
CA ASP A 438 -13.42 4.11 -30.08
C ASP A 438 -13.02 5.43 -29.40
N ALA A 439 -13.99 6.32 -29.17
CA ALA A 439 -13.75 7.63 -28.56
C ALA A 439 -13.30 7.56 -27.09
N GLN A 440 -13.67 6.49 -26.40
CA GLN A 440 -13.31 6.19 -25.01
C GLN A 440 -12.99 4.69 -24.88
N LEU A 441 -12.13 4.31 -23.94
CA LEU A 441 -11.76 2.90 -23.78
C LEU A 441 -13.01 2.07 -23.46
N THR A 442 -13.34 1.17 -24.37
CA THR A 442 -14.53 0.32 -24.30
C THR A 442 -14.08 -1.13 -24.39
N ALA A 443 -14.57 -1.97 -23.47
CA ALA A 443 -14.24 -3.39 -23.48
C ALA A 443 -14.77 -4.04 -24.77
N TYR A 444 -13.95 -4.86 -25.42
CA TYR A 444 -14.26 -5.41 -26.74
C TYR A 444 -15.55 -6.24 -26.78
N ASP A 445 -15.87 -6.96 -25.70
CA ASP A 445 -17.14 -7.70 -25.54
C ASP A 445 -18.36 -6.79 -25.69
N LYS A 446 -18.29 -5.56 -25.15
CA LYS A 446 -19.35 -4.56 -25.29
C LYS A 446 -19.48 -4.02 -26.71
N THR A 447 -18.36 -3.86 -27.40
CA THR A 447 -18.35 -3.45 -28.81
C THR A 447 -19.00 -4.54 -29.66
N VAL A 448 -18.59 -5.80 -29.49
CA VAL A 448 -19.17 -6.95 -30.19
C VAL A 448 -20.67 -7.10 -29.88
N ASP A 449 -21.09 -6.97 -28.61
CA ASP A 449 -22.50 -7.02 -28.23
C ASP A 449 -23.35 -5.92 -28.88
N ARG A 450 -22.81 -4.70 -29.00
CA ARG A 450 -23.48 -3.59 -29.68
C ARG A 450 -23.60 -3.86 -31.18
N ASN A 451 -22.50 -4.26 -31.81
CA ASN A 451 -22.44 -4.52 -33.24
C ASN A 451 -23.35 -5.70 -33.63
N PHE A 452 -23.34 -6.78 -32.85
CA PHE A 452 -24.23 -7.91 -33.02
C PHE A 452 -25.70 -7.52 -32.93
N ARG A 453 -26.08 -6.70 -31.95
CA ARG A 453 -27.48 -6.22 -31.84
C ARG A 453 -27.90 -5.42 -33.06
N ASN A 454 -27.03 -4.53 -33.55
CA ASN A 454 -27.31 -3.74 -34.75
C ASN A 454 -27.46 -4.63 -35.99
N TRP A 455 -26.52 -5.55 -36.20
CA TRP A 455 -26.55 -6.49 -37.32
C TRP A 455 -27.80 -7.39 -37.29
N VAL A 456 -28.15 -7.95 -36.12
CA VAL A 456 -29.37 -8.75 -35.97
C VAL A 456 -30.62 -7.90 -36.26
N PHE A 457 -30.66 -6.65 -35.79
CA PHE A 457 -31.78 -5.76 -36.03
C PHE A 457 -31.97 -5.46 -37.52
N GLU A 458 -30.89 -5.17 -38.24
CA GLU A 458 -30.92 -4.96 -39.69
C GLU A 458 -31.38 -6.21 -40.45
N LYS A 459 -30.88 -7.40 -40.07
CA LYS A 459 -31.29 -8.66 -40.71
C LYS A 459 -32.75 -8.99 -40.44
N GLN A 460 -33.23 -8.80 -39.21
CA GLN A 460 -34.63 -9.04 -38.85
C GLN A 460 -35.61 -7.98 -39.39
N ALA A 461 -35.13 -6.79 -39.72
CA ALA A 461 -35.93 -5.77 -40.43
C ALA A 461 -36.14 -6.11 -41.91
N GLY A 462 -35.30 -6.99 -42.48
CA GLY A 462 -35.44 -7.51 -43.84
C GLY A 462 -36.42 -8.68 -43.96
N ALA A 463 -36.44 -9.31 -45.15
CA ALA A 463 -37.29 -10.48 -45.43
C ALA A 463 -36.83 -11.77 -44.73
N LEU A 464 -35.60 -11.81 -44.22
CA LEU A 464 -34.97 -13.00 -43.65
C LEU A 464 -35.07 -12.96 -42.13
N LYS A 465 -35.86 -13.86 -41.53
CA LYS A 465 -36.05 -13.94 -40.08
C LYS A 465 -35.39 -15.18 -39.51
N PHE A 466 -34.41 -14.99 -38.64
CA PHE A 466 -33.76 -16.09 -37.94
C PHE A 466 -34.72 -16.72 -36.91
N ASN A 467 -34.78 -18.05 -36.89
CA ASN A 467 -35.49 -18.79 -35.85
C ASN A 467 -34.69 -18.85 -34.54
N GLU A 468 -35.28 -19.36 -33.46
CA GLU A 468 -34.61 -19.41 -32.15
C GLU A 468 -33.31 -20.24 -32.17
N GLU A 469 -33.28 -21.33 -32.92
CA GLU A 469 -32.12 -22.23 -33.01
C GLU A 469 -30.96 -21.56 -33.76
N GLN A 470 -31.26 -20.89 -34.88
CA GLN A 470 -30.32 -20.04 -35.62
C GLN A 470 -29.80 -18.90 -34.73
N MET A 471 -30.67 -18.23 -33.97
CA MET A 471 -30.27 -17.15 -33.06
C MET A 471 -29.36 -17.63 -31.93
N ASN A 472 -29.55 -18.85 -31.42
CA ASN A 472 -28.65 -19.43 -30.43
C ASN A 472 -27.26 -19.70 -31.01
N TRP A 473 -27.20 -20.22 -32.25
CA TRP A 473 -25.93 -20.38 -32.97
C TRP A 473 -25.21 -19.05 -33.22
N LEU A 474 -25.94 -18.03 -33.68
CA LEU A 474 -25.38 -16.68 -33.87
C LEU A 474 -24.83 -16.09 -32.56
N ARG A 475 -25.48 -16.35 -31.41
CA ARG A 475 -24.97 -15.94 -30.10
C ARG A 475 -23.68 -16.66 -29.71
N MET A 476 -23.56 -17.97 -29.99
CA MET A 476 -22.32 -18.72 -29.73
C MET A 476 -21.17 -18.20 -30.60
N ILE A 477 -21.44 -17.92 -31.88
CA ILE A 477 -20.46 -17.32 -32.80
C ILE A 477 -20.02 -15.95 -32.28
N LYS A 478 -20.97 -15.12 -31.82
CA LYS A 478 -20.67 -13.81 -31.21
C LYS A 478 -19.74 -13.94 -30.00
N GLU A 479 -20.02 -14.87 -29.07
CA GLU A 479 -19.15 -15.11 -27.90
C GLU A 479 -17.74 -15.56 -28.33
N HIS A 480 -17.64 -16.41 -29.35
CA HIS A 480 -16.35 -16.84 -29.89
C HIS A 480 -15.57 -15.67 -30.50
N ILE A 481 -16.22 -14.83 -31.33
CA ILE A 481 -15.60 -13.64 -31.92
C ILE A 481 -15.15 -12.66 -30.84
N ALA A 482 -15.91 -12.51 -29.75
CA ALA A 482 -15.53 -11.64 -28.62
C ALA A 482 -14.22 -12.08 -27.94
N THR A 483 -13.83 -13.34 -28.05
CA THR A 483 -12.57 -13.87 -27.49
C THR A 483 -11.46 -14.06 -28.51
N SER A 484 -11.81 -14.49 -29.73
CA SER A 484 -10.86 -14.93 -30.77
C SER A 484 -10.68 -13.90 -31.89
N PHE A 485 -11.48 -12.83 -31.91
CA PHE A 485 -11.51 -11.73 -32.89
C PHE A 485 -11.96 -12.11 -34.30
N HIS A 486 -11.98 -13.40 -34.61
CA HIS A 486 -12.38 -13.95 -35.90
C HIS A 486 -12.98 -15.34 -35.66
N ILE A 487 -13.79 -15.82 -36.60
CA ILE A 487 -14.21 -17.22 -36.66
C ILE A 487 -14.01 -17.77 -38.07
N GLU A 488 -13.34 -18.91 -38.17
CA GLU A 488 -13.17 -19.69 -39.39
C GLU A 488 -14.12 -20.90 -39.41
N LEU A 489 -14.30 -21.51 -40.58
CA LEU A 489 -15.13 -22.73 -40.70
C LEU A 489 -14.62 -23.87 -39.81
N GLU A 490 -13.32 -23.97 -39.62
CA GLU A 490 -12.66 -25.01 -38.83
C GLU A 490 -12.95 -24.85 -37.32
N ASP A 491 -13.18 -23.62 -36.85
CA ASP A 491 -13.52 -23.35 -35.44
C ASP A 491 -14.82 -24.03 -35.02
N LEU A 492 -15.72 -24.31 -35.97
CA LEU A 492 -16.99 -24.98 -35.74
C LEU A 492 -16.86 -26.47 -35.39
N ASP A 493 -15.66 -27.06 -35.50
CA ASP A 493 -15.39 -28.43 -35.03
C ASP A 493 -14.96 -28.51 -33.58
N TYR A 494 -14.78 -27.36 -32.92
CA TYR A 494 -14.28 -27.29 -31.55
C TYR A 494 -15.37 -26.79 -30.60
N THR A 495 -15.14 -26.98 -29.31
CA THR A 495 -16.04 -26.52 -28.25
C THR A 495 -16.18 -24.99 -28.25
N PRO A 496 -17.41 -24.43 -28.16
CA PRO A 496 -18.66 -25.12 -27.82
C PRO A 496 -19.45 -25.73 -29.00
N PHE A 497 -19.05 -25.50 -30.25
CA PHE A 497 -19.86 -25.83 -31.43
C PHE A 497 -19.99 -27.34 -31.67
N ASP A 498 -18.94 -28.11 -31.41
CA ASP A 498 -18.94 -29.58 -31.51
C ASP A 498 -20.05 -30.25 -30.69
N ALA A 499 -20.27 -29.77 -29.47
CA ALA A 499 -21.32 -30.25 -28.57
C ALA A 499 -22.75 -29.99 -29.11
N TYR A 500 -22.92 -29.03 -30.02
CA TYR A 500 -24.18 -28.72 -30.68
C TYR A 500 -24.26 -29.28 -32.11
N GLY A 501 -23.36 -30.19 -32.51
CA GLY A 501 -23.36 -30.85 -33.82
C GLY A 501 -22.46 -30.19 -34.87
N GLY A 502 -21.63 -29.23 -34.46
CA GLY A 502 -20.53 -28.64 -35.22
C GLY A 502 -20.90 -28.12 -36.60
N ARG A 503 -19.98 -28.23 -37.56
CA ARG A 503 -20.18 -27.82 -38.97
C ARG A 503 -21.46 -28.40 -39.59
N GLY A 504 -21.77 -29.66 -39.29
CA GLY A 504 -22.95 -30.34 -39.84
C GLY A 504 -24.27 -29.69 -39.41
N LYS A 505 -24.37 -29.28 -38.13
CA LYS A 505 -25.56 -28.58 -37.63
C LYS A 505 -25.66 -27.16 -38.17
N MET A 506 -24.56 -26.44 -38.29
CA MET A 506 -24.54 -25.11 -38.90
C MET A 506 -25.04 -25.15 -40.35
N TRP A 507 -24.59 -26.14 -41.14
CA TRP A 507 -25.08 -26.36 -42.50
C TRP A 507 -26.58 -26.70 -42.55
N GLN A 508 -27.10 -27.50 -41.62
CA GLN A 508 -28.54 -27.78 -41.53
C GLN A 508 -29.38 -26.52 -41.26
N LEU A 509 -28.84 -25.58 -40.48
CA LEU A 509 -29.54 -24.37 -40.07
C LEU A 509 -29.46 -23.25 -41.11
N PHE A 510 -28.34 -23.10 -41.81
CA PHE A 510 -28.08 -21.96 -42.71
C PHE A 510 -27.89 -22.35 -44.18
N GLY A 511 -27.72 -23.63 -44.49
CA GLY A 511 -27.55 -24.15 -45.85
C GLY A 511 -26.44 -23.42 -46.62
N ASP A 512 -26.72 -23.11 -47.90
CA ASP A 512 -25.83 -22.35 -48.79
C ASP A 512 -25.50 -20.93 -48.26
N GLY A 513 -26.25 -20.43 -47.29
CA GLY A 513 -26.01 -19.13 -46.64
C GLY A 513 -24.97 -19.17 -45.51
N MET A 514 -24.48 -20.35 -45.12
CA MET A 514 -23.55 -20.53 -43.99
C MET A 514 -22.28 -19.66 -44.14
N ASP A 515 -21.59 -19.74 -45.27
CA ASP A 515 -20.35 -18.99 -45.52
C ASP A 515 -20.61 -17.47 -45.53
N THR A 516 -21.76 -17.08 -46.06
CA THR A 516 -22.19 -15.67 -46.09
C THR A 516 -22.40 -15.15 -44.67
N VAL A 517 -23.08 -15.91 -43.82
CA VAL A 517 -23.33 -15.52 -42.42
C VAL A 517 -22.01 -15.39 -41.64
N ILE A 518 -21.09 -16.34 -41.80
CA ILE A 518 -19.77 -16.27 -41.15
C ILE A 518 -18.99 -15.03 -41.60
N SER A 519 -18.95 -14.78 -42.92
CA SER A 519 -18.26 -13.62 -43.48
C SER A 519 -18.88 -12.30 -43.02
N GLU A 520 -20.21 -12.19 -43.05
CA GLU A 520 -20.93 -11.01 -42.59
C GLU A 520 -20.76 -10.77 -41.08
N MET A 521 -20.72 -11.82 -40.26
CA MET A 521 -20.49 -11.67 -38.82
C MET A 521 -19.06 -11.22 -38.53
N ASN A 522 -18.06 -11.78 -39.21
CA ASN A 522 -16.67 -11.32 -39.09
C ASN A 522 -16.52 -9.86 -39.52
N GLU A 523 -17.29 -9.40 -40.51
CA GLU A 523 -17.28 -8.01 -40.95
C GLU A 523 -18.03 -7.09 -39.98
N ALA A 524 -19.24 -7.45 -39.58
CA ALA A 524 -20.11 -6.58 -38.79
C ALA A 524 -19.69 -6.47 -37.32
N LEU A 525 -19.16 -7.54 -36.72
CA LEU A 525 -18.90 -7.56 -35.28
C LEU A 525 -17.52 -6.98 -34.91
N VAL A 526 -16.54 -7.05 -35.82
CA VAL A 526 -15.14 -6.66 -35.55
C VAL A 526 -14.89 -5.17 -35.80
N VAL A 527 -15.68 -4.53 -36.67
CA VAL A 527 -15.55 -3.11 -37.06
C VAL A 527 -15.96 -2.16 -35.94
#